data_AF-A0A165RXL3-F1
#
_entry.id   AF-A0A165RXL3-F1
#
_cell.length_a   1.000
_cell.length_b   1.000
_cell.length_c   1.000
_cell.angle_alpha   90.00
_cell.angle_beta   90.00
_cell.angle_gamma   90.00
#
_symmetry.space_group_name_H-M   'P 1'
#
loop_
_entity.id
_entity.type
_entity.pdbx_description
1 polymer ?
#
loop_
_entity_poly.entity_id
_entity_poly.type
_entity_poly.pdbx_seq_one_letter_code
_entity_poly.pdbx_strand_id
1 'polypeptide(L)'
;MNKVVAMAVMSVALSGAGVAQAESPLGQQFTECKAQLANIYGDDTRMRLDGKAPGRGTILKLRVYPEGQGVTRVHCTRDVDGELSFVDQHGMALVPAKQDEDALSAL
;
A
#
# COMPACT_ATOMS: atom_id res chain seq x y z
N MET A 1 -6.71 54.43 -23.84
CA MET A 1 -7.70 53.48 -23.28
C MET A 1 -6.94 52.22 -22.91
N ASN A 2 -6.43 52.12 -21.68
CA ASN A 2 -5.60 50.99 -21.26
C ASN A 2 -6.41 50.14 -20.29
N LYS A 3 -6.98 49.05 -20.82
CA LYS A 3 -7.69 48.05 -20.02
C LYS A 3 -6.68 47.01 -19.54
N VAL A 4 -6.52 46.98 -18.23
CA VAL A 4 -5.93 45.92 -17.43
C VAL A 4 -6.44 44.54 -17.84
N VAL A 5 -5.54 43.58 -18.00
CA VAL A 5 -5.86 42.15 -17.91
C VAL A 5 -4.88 41.55 -16.92
N ALA A 6 -5.35 41.43 -15.69
CA ALA A 6 -4.67 40.72 -14.62
C ALA A 6 -4.56 39.23 -15.02
N MET A 7 -3.33 38.77 -15.20
CA MET A 7 -3.03 37.37 -15.48
C MET A 7 -3.04 36.62 -14.14
N ALA A 8 -4.23 36.31 -13.66
CA ALA A 8 -4.44 35.37 -12.55
C ALA A 8 -4.23 33.95 -13.10
N VAL A 9 -2.99 33.47 -13.07
CA VAL A 9 -2.72 32.04 -13.24
C VAL A 9 -3.07 31.39 -11.90
N MET A 10 -4.31 30.92 -11.79
CA MET A 10 -4.71 29.99 -10.73
C MET A 10 -3.85 28.73 -10.91
N SER A 11 -2.83 28.60 -10.07
CA SER A 11 -2.13 27.34 -9.87
C SER A 11 -3.14 26.33 -9.34
N VAL A 12 -3.60 25.46 -10.24
CA VAL A 12 -4.34 24.25 -9.91
C VAL A 12 -3.40 23.35 -9.11
N ALA A 13 -3.35 23.54 -7.79
CA ALA A 13 -2.85 22.53 -6.88
C ALA A 13 -4.01 21.59 -6.51
N LEU A 14 -4.50 20.86 -7.51
CA LEU A 14 -5.33 19.67 -7.28
C LEU A 14 -4.38 18.49 -7.04
N SER A 15 -3.61 18.55 -5.96
CA SER A 15 -2.82 17.40 -5.50
C SER A 15 -3.77 16.45 -4.79
N GLY A 16 -4.32 15.56 -5.62
CA GLY A 16 -5.12 14.38 -5.35
C GLY A 16 -5.39 14.02 -3.89
N ALA A 17 -6.69 13.90 -3.60
CA ALA A 17 -7.26 12.99 -2.64
C ALA A 17 -6.44 11.68 -2.52
N GLY A 18 -5.64 11.57 -1.46
CA GLY A 18 -4.86 10.37 -1.16
C GLY A 18 -4.60 10.15 0.33
N VAL A 19 -4.87 11.14 1.20
CA VAL A 19 -4.46 11.07 2.61
C VAL A 19 -5.57 10.60 3.55
N ALA A 20 -6.85 10.67 3.14
CA ALA A 20 -7.97 10.44 4.04
C ALA A 20 -8.25 8.96 4.36
N GLN A 21 -7.48 8.02 3.79
CA GLN A 21 -7.64 6.59 4.10
C GLN A 21 -6.64 6.10 5.16
N ALA A 22 -5.57 6.84 5.46
CA ALA A 22 -4.49 6.39 6.34
C ALA A 22 -4.86 6.36 7.84
N GLU A 23 -5.88 7.12 8.26
CA GLU A 23 -6.31 7.19 9.67
C GLU A 23 -7.24 6.04 10.10
N SER A 24 -7.72 5.26 9.14
CA SER A 24 -8.49 4.05 9.41
C SER A 24 -7.56 2.87 9.72
N PRO A 25 -7.89 2.00 10.70
CA PRO A 25 -7.12 0.78 10.97
C PRO A 25 -6.94 -0.10 9.72
N LEU A 26 -7.89 0.00 8.77
CA LEU A 26 -7.81 -0.69 7.49
C LEU A 26 -6.77 -0.07 6.54
N GLY A 27 -6.63 1.25 6.55
CA GLY A 27 -5.66 1.95 5.73
C GLY A 27 -4.24 1.85 6.26
N GLN A 28 -4.08 1.80 7.59
CA GLN A 28 -2.80 1.44 8.23
C GLN A 28 -2.37 0.04 7.79
N GLN A 29 -3.27 -0.95 7.91
CA GLN A 29 -3.01 -2.29 7.44
C GLN A 29 -2.63 -2.32 5.95
N PHE A 30 -3.39 -1.63 5.09
CA PHE A 30 -3.06 -1.56 3.66
C PHE A 30 -1.67 -0.95 3.40
N THR A 31 -1.28 0.07 4.16
CA THR A 31 0.01 0.75 4.01
C THR A 31 1.16 -0.16 4.42
N GLU A 32 1.03 -0.87 5.55
CA GLU A 32 2.01 -1.86 5.99
C GLU A 32 2.10 -3.05 5.04
N CYS A 33 0.96 -3.57 4.55
CA CYS A 33 0.95 -4.62 3.54
C CYS A 33 1.70 -4.18 2.28
N LYS A 34 1.50 -2.92 1.84
CA LYS A 34 2.20 -2.37 0.68
C LYS A 34 3.72 -2.31 0.90
N ALA A 35 4.15 -1.83 2.06
CA ALA A 35 5.58 -1.73 2.39
C ALA A 35 6.25 -3.12 2.37
N GLN A 36 5.63 -4.11 3.00
CA GLN A 36 6.20 -5.46 3.02
C GLN A 36 6.15 -6.16 1.65
N LEU A 37 5.09 -5.96 0.87
CA LEU A 37 5.02 -6.51 -0.48
C LEU A 37 5.97 -5.83 -1.47
N ALA A 38 6.34 -4.57 -1.24
CA ALA A 38 7.37 -3.89 -2.02
C ALA A 38 8.74 -4.59 -1.84
N ASN A 39 9.04 -5.11 -0.65
CA ASN A 39 10.26 -5.91 -0.42
C ASN A 39 10.28 -7.24 -1.20
N ILE A 40 9.12 -7.72 -1.68
CA ILE A 40 8.99 -8.97 -2.44
C ILE A 40 8.98 -8.70 -3.94
N TYR A 41 8.19 -7.72 -4.37
CA TYR A 41 7.92 -7.45 -5.79
C TYR A 41 8.71 -6.26 -6.36
N GLY A 42 9.40 -5.50 -5.52
CA GLY A 42 10.11 -4.26 -5.86
C GLY A 42 9.30 -3.00 -5.56
N ASP A 43 9.99 -1.89 -5.28
CA ASP A 43 9.40 -0.60 -4.90
C ASP A 43 8.49 0.02 -5.98
N ASP A 44 8.77 -0.24 -7.25
CA ASP A 44 7.98 0.23 -8.40
C ASP A 44 6.63 -0.52 -8.55
N THR A 45 6.38 -1.51 -7.70
CA THR A 45 5.16 -2.33 -7.74
C THR A 45 3.93 -1.51 -7.38
N ARG A 46 2.99 -1.43 -8.32
CA ARG A 46 1.68 -0.82 -8.04
C ARG A 46 0.78 -1.83 -7.33
N MET A 47 0.08 -1.38 -6.29
CA MET A 47 -0.85 -2.21 -5.54
C MET A 47 -2.20 -1.51 -5.38
N ARG A 48 -3.27 -2.27 -5.52
CA ARG A 48 -4.65 -1.80 -5.32
C ARG A 48 -5.39 -2.69 -4.34
N LEU A 49 -6.19 -2.09 -3.47
CA LEU A 49 -7.13 -2.80 -2.62
C LEU A 49 -8.33 -3.24 -3.47
N ASP A 50 -8.53 -4.55 -3.62
CA ASP A 50 -9.65 -5.17 -4.33
C ASP A 50 -10.84 -5.39 -3.38
N GLY A 51 -10.57 -5.62 -2.09
CA GLY A 51 -11.60 -5.71 -1.06
C GLY A 51 -11.07 -6.19 0.28
N LYS A 52 -12.00 -6.47 1.20
CA LYS A 52 -11.71 -7.10 2.50
C LYS A 52 -12.58 -8.31 2.73
N ALA A 53 -12.08 -9.28 3.48
CA ALA A 53 -12.82 -10.45 3.92
C ALA A 53 -12.63 -10.67 5.43
N PRO A 54 -13.66 -11.15 6.15
CA PRO A 54 -13.53 -11.60 7.53
C PRO A 54 -12.79 -12.95 7.60
N GLY A 55 -12.02 -13.16 8.66
CA GLY A 55 -11.31 -14.42 8.94
C GLY A 55 -10.88 -14.49 10.41
N ARG A 56 -9.82 -15.25 10.72
CA ARG A 56 -9.08 -15.08 11.99
C ARG A 56 -8.30 -13.76 11.93
N GLY A 57 -9.03 -12.65 11.99
CA GLY A 57 -8.53 -11.30 11.74
C GLY A 57 -9.06 -10.68 10.45
N THR A 58 -8.41 -9.61 10.00
CA THR A 58 -8.83 -8.84 8.81
C THR A 58 -7.99 -9.24 7.61
N ILE A 59 -8.64 -9.79 6.58
CA ILE A 59 -7.99 -10.16 5.32
C ILE A 59 -8.23 -9.06 4.29
N LEU A 60 -7.17 -8.45 3.80
CA LEU A 60 -7.20 -7.53 2.67
C LEU A 60 -6.85 -8.28 1.38
N LYS A 61 -7.70 -8.14 0.37
CA LYS A 61 -7.46 -8.66 -0.98
C LYS A 61 -6.78 -7.58 -1.78
N LEU A 62 -5.54 -7.83 -2.16
CA LEU A 62 -4.68 -6.90 -2.88
C LEU A 62 -4.48 -7.41 -4.30
N ARG A 63 -4.51 -6.48 -5.25
CA ARG A 63 -4.11 -6.73 -6.62
C ARG A 63 -2.77 -6.05 -6.84
N VAL A 64 -1.76 -6.86 -7.14
CA VAL A 64 -0.36 -6.47 -7.26
C VAL A 64 0.01 -6.47 -8.74
N TYR A 65 0.69 -5.41 -9.16
CA TYR A 65 1.15 -5.18 -10.53
C TYR A 65 2.67 -5.00 -10.48
N PRO A 66 3.44 -6.10 -10.43
CA PRO A 66 4.89 -6.03 -10.44
C PRO A 66 5.38 -5.59 -11.83
N GLU A 67 6.51 -4.89 -11.88
CA GLU A 67 7.09 -4.47 -13.15
C GLU A 67 7.50 -5.68 -14.00
N GLY A 68 7.15 -5.68 -15.29
CA GLY A 68 7.52 -6.74 -16.22
C GLY A 68 6.85 -8.10 -15.97
N GLN A 69 5.94 -8.19 -15.00
CA GLN A 69 5.27 -9.45 -14.62
C GLN A 69 3.74 -9.35 -14.79
N GLY A 70 3.09 -10.52 -14.77
CA GLY A 70 1.64 -10.62 -14.76
C GLY A 70 1.04 -10.07 -13.46
N VAL A 71 -0.18 -9.55 -13.56
CA VAL A 71 -0.95 -9.15 -12.37
C VAL A 71 -1.19 -10.37 -11.49
N THR A 72 -0.91 -10.23 -10.19
CA THR A 72 -1.16 -11.28 -9.20
C THR A 72 -2.08 -10.78 -8.09
N ARG A 73 -2.78 -11.69 -7.43
CA ARG A 73 -3.58 -11.38 -6.25
C ARG A 73 -2.86 -11.86 -5.01
N VAL A 74 -2.86 -11.03 -3.98
CA VAL A 74 -2.27 -11.33 -2.68
C VAL A 74 -3.30 -11.06 -1.59
N HIS A 75 -3.44 -11.99 -0.68
CA HIS A 75 -4.19 -11.82 0.54
C HIS A 75 -3.22 -11.39 1.64
N CYS A 76 -3.42 -10.20 2.18
CA CYS A 76 -2.72 -9.72 3.37
C CYS A 76 -3.64 -9.89 4.57
N THR A 77 -3.29 -10.81 5.47
CA THR A 77 -4.07 -11.08 6.68
C THR A 77 -3.37 -10.44 7.87
N ARG A 78 -4.09 -9.62 8.62
CA ARG A 78 -3.68 -9.21 9.96
C ARG A 78 -4.39 -10.12 10.95
N ASP A 79 -3.63 -10.87 11.72
CA ASP A 79 -4.17 -11.74 12.76
C ASP A 79 -4.62 -10.95 14.00
N VAL A 80 -4.95 -11.66 15.08
CA VAL A 80 -5.38 -11.04 16.34
C VAL A 80 -4.23 -10.47 17.15
N ASP A 81 -3.01 -10.95 16.90
CA ASP A 81 -1.76 -10.51 17.54
C ASP A 81 -1.15 -9.28 16.84
N GLY A 82 -1.68 -8.93 15.66
CA GLY A 82 -1.26 -7.79 14.85
C GLY A 82 -0.23 -8.15 13.78
N GLU A 83 0.16 -9.43 13.68
CA GLU A 83 1.13 -9.91 12.70
C GLU A 83 0.51 -9.95 11.29
N LEU A 84 1.31 -9.57 10.29
CA LEU A 84 0.93 -9.63 8.89
C LEU A 84 1.44 -10.90 8.23
N SER A 85 0.52 -11.65 7.63
CA SER A 85 0.83 -12.79 6.79
C SER A 85 0.33 -12.57 5.36
N PHE A 86 1.09 -13.06 4.40
CA PHE A 86 0.83 -12.86 2.97
C PHE A 86 0.65 -14.21 2.29
N VAL A 87 -0.41 -14.32 1.49
CA VAL A 87 -0.70 -15.53 0.71
C VAL A 87 -1.00 -15.13 -0.72
N ASP A 88 -0.37 -15.78 -1.69
CA ASP A 88 -0.63 -15.53 -3.10
C ASP A 88 -1.97 -16.14 -3.57
N GLN A 89 -2.30 -15.91 -4.83
CA GLN A 89 -3.52 -16.45 -5.45
C GLN A 89 -3.56 -17.99 -5.54
N HIS A 90 -2.42 -18.66 -5.37
CA HIS A 90 -2.29 -20.12 -5.39
C HIS A 90 -2.27 -20.72 -3.98
N GLY A 91 -2.39 -19.90 -2.93
CA GLY A 91 -2.34 -20.36 -1.55
C GLY A 91 -0.92 -20.51 -0.99
N MET A 92 0.11 -20.01 -1.69
CA MET A 92 1.49 -20.05 -1.21
C MET A 92 1.78 -18.86 -0.30
N ALA A 93 2.40 -19.15 0.85
CA ALA A 93 2.84 -18.11 1.77
C ALA A 93 3.98 -17.29 1.14
N LEU A 94 3.84 -15.97 1.13
CA LEU A 94 4.88 -15.04 0.72
C LEU A 94 5.62 -14.59 1.97
N VAL A 95 6.94 -14.79 1.98
CA VAL A 95 7.79 -14.37 3.09
C VAL A 95 8.44 -13.04 2.68
N PRO A 96 8.03 -11.91 3.26
CA PRO A 96 8.76 -10.66 3.06
C PRO A 96 10.18 -10.84 3.59
N ALA A 97 11.16 -10.33 2.86
CA ALA A 97 12.52 -10.25 3.39
C ALA A 97 12.44 -9.47 4.71
N LYS A 98 12.87 -10.11 5.81
CA LYS A 98 12.82 -9.52 7.14
C LYS A 98 13.48 -8.14 7.07
N GLN A 99 12.78 -7.10 7.49
CA GLN A 99 13.46 -5.86 7.84
C GLN A 99 14.29 -6.21 9.06
N ASP A 100 15.61 -6.20 8.86
CA ASP A 100 16.59 -6.34 9.92
C ASP A 100 16.30 -5.23 10.94
N GLU A 101 15.63 -5.59 12.03
CA GLU A 101 15.28 -4.72 13.17
C GLU A 101 16.54 -4.32 13.98
N ASP A 102 17.74 -4.41 13.39
CA ASP A 102 19.03 -4.17 14.04
C ASP A 102 19.59 -2.76 13.80
N ALA A 103 18.92 -1.92 13.01
CA ALA A 103 19.40 -0.55 12.74
C ALA A 103 18.96 0.51 13.79
N LEU A 104 18.51 0.10 14.98
CA LEU A 104 18.08 1.03 16.04
C LEU A 104 18.68 0.75 17.44
N SER A 105 19.91 0.26 17.50
CA SER A 105 20.70 0.19 18.76
C SER A 105 22.07 0.89 18.70
N ALA A 106 22.30 1.79 17.73
CA ALA A 106 23.60 2.45 17.53
C ALA A 106 23.56 3.99 17.56
N LEU A 107 22.65 4.60 18.34
CA LEU A 107 22.69 6.03 18.68
C LEU A 107 22.54 6.24 20.19
#